data_AF-A0A972MHH8-F1
#
_entry.id   AF-A0A972MHH8-F1
#
_cell.length_a   1.000
_cell.length_b   1.000
_cell.length_c   1.000
_cell.angle_alpha   90.00
_cell.angle_beta   90.00
_cell.angle_gamma   90.00
#
_symmetry.space_group_name_H-M   'P 1'
#
loop_
_entity.id
_entity.type
_entity.pdbx_description
1 polymer ?
#
loop_
_entity_poly.entity_id
_entity_poly.type
_entity_poly.pdbx_seq_one_letter_code
_entity_poly.pdbx_strand_id
1 'polypeptide(L)'
;MIREEVLEEAEIIRHSGEIPEVALWNSLYYLTTDEEGPRLTISEAEARILKRAVVERYLTIIERDLTVENIGKSFYRGVNRAMVNWERLAGFARREGFSLEALRQIVLERFRNFLGEI
;
A
#
# COMPACT_ATOMS: atom_id res chain seq x y z
N MET A 1 8.86 21.53 4.36
CA MET A 1 7.54 21.59 3.72
C MET A 1 7.47 20.45 2.73
N ILE A 2 6.37 19.70 2.69
CA ILE A 2 6.17 18.63 1.69
C ILE A 2 5.60 19.26 0.43
N ARG A 3 6.15 18.93 -0.73
CA ARG A 3 5.70 19.45 -2.03
C ARG A 3 4.38 18.79 -2.48
N GLU A 4 3.57 19.53 -3.22
CA GLU A 4 2.24 19.10 -3.65
C GLU A 4 2.31 17.89 -4.59
N GLU A 5 3.26 17.88 -5.53
CA GLU A 5 3.49 16.81 -6.50
C GLU A 5 3.76 15.47 -5.79
N VAL A 6 4.44 15.50 -4.64
CA VAL A 6 4.69 14.30 -3.81
C VAL A 6 3.39 13.79 -3.17
N LEU A 7 2.51 14.70 -2.75
CA LEU A 7 1.23 14.32 -2.16
C LEU A 7 0.28 13.73 -3.19
N GLU A 8 0.27 14.30 -4.40
CA GLU A 8 -0.49 13.78 -5.55
C GLU A 8 -0.03 12.37 -5.93
N GLU A 9 1.28 12.16 -6.07
CA GLU A 9 1.82 10.83 -6.36
C GLU A 9 1.54 9.83 -5.23
N ALA A 10 1.57 10.25 -3.97
CA ALA A 10 1.16 9.41 -2.85
C ALA A 10 -0.32 8.99 -2.95
N GLU A 11 -1.19 9.87 -3.46
CA GLU A 11 -2.61 9.57 -3.68
C GLU A 11 -2.80 8.55 -4.81
N ILE A 12 -2.01 8.66 -5.88
CA ILE A 12 -1.98 7.68 -6.98
C ILE A 12 -1.56 6.31 -6.44
N ILE A 13 -0.51 6.24 -5.61
CA ILE A 13 -0.07 4.99 -4.98
C ILE A 13 -1.18 4.39 -4.10
N ARG A 14 -1.87 5.21 -3.28
CA ARG A 14 -2.99 4.77 -2.42
C ARG A 14 -4.16 4.18 -3.19
N HIS A 15 -4.33 4.54 -4.46
CA HIS A 15 -5.41 4.06 -5.33
C HIS A 15 -4.94 3.11 -6.43
N SER A 16 -3.66 2.72 -6.40
CA SER A 16 -3.05 1.87 -7.41
C SER A 16 -3.59 0.43 -7.44
N GLY A 17 -3.11 -0.38 -8.39
CA GLY A 17 -3.53 -1.77 -8.55
C GLY A 17 -3.06 -2.73 -7.44
N GLU A 18 -2.88 -3.99 -7.82
CA GLU A 18 -2.56 -5.10 -6.89
C GLU A 18 -1.11 -5.14 -6.40
N ILE A 19 -0.23 -4.29 -6.95
CA ILE A 19 1.20 -4.25 -6.61
C ILE A 19 1.61 -2.78 -6.41
N PRO A 20 1.31 -2.17 -5.25
CA PRO A 20 1.59 -0.76 -4.99
C PRO A 20 3.08 -0.39 -5.04
N GLU A 21 3.99 -1.35 -4.88
CA GLU A 21 5.43 -1.12 -5.06
C GLU A 21 5.79 -0.72 -6.50
N VAL A 22 5.05 -1.20 -7.50
CA VAL A 22 5.23 -0.77 -8.90
C VAL A 22 4.76 0.68 -9.06
N ALA A 23 3.66 1.06 -8.43
CA ALA A 23 3.18 2.44 -8.44
C ALA A 23 4.20 3.37 -7.76
N LEU A 24 4.78 2.97 -6.63
CA LEU A 24 5.86 3.73 -5.99
C LEU A 24 7.06 3.93 -6.92
N TRP A 25 7.48 2.88 -7.64
CA TRP A 25 8.59 3.00 -8.58
C TRP A 25 8.27 3.98 -9.72
N ASN A 26 7.06 3.90 -10.29
CA ASN A 26 6.60 4.82 -11.33
C ASN A 26 6.56 6.27 -10.81
N SER A 27 6.02 6.49 -9.61
CA SER A 27 5.96 7.81 -8.98
C SER A 27 7.35 8.38 -8.73
N LEU A 28 8.29 7.57 -8.25
CA LEU A 28 9.68 8.02 -8.06
C LEU A 28 10.34 8.36 -9.40
N TYR A 29 10.10 7.57 -10.44
CA TYR A 29 10.61 7.87 -11.78
C TYR A 29 10.05 9.20 -12.31
N TYR A 30 8.73 9.38 -12.27
CA TYR A 30 8.06 10.62 -12.68
C TYR A 30 8.63 11.82 -11.92
N LEU A 31 8.68 11.74 -10.58
CA LEU A 31 9.12 12.85 -9.76
C LEU A 31 10.58 13.24 -9.96
N THR A 32 11.46 12.31 -10.35
CA THR A 32 12.92 12.53 -10.31
C THR A 32 13.62 12.53 -11.66
N THR A 33 13.18 11.70 -12.59
CA THR A 33 13.95 11.33 -13.79
C THR A 33 13.21 11.68 -15.08
N ASP A 34 11.88 11.57 -15.08
CA ASP A 34 11.06 11.79 -16.28
C ASP A 34 11.28 13.20 -16.86
N GLU A 35 11.41 13.27 -18.18
CA GLU A 35 11.60 14.51 -18.92
C GLU A 35 10.37 15.42 -18.86
N GLU A 36 9.18 14.80 -18.78
CA GLU A 36 7.89 15.47 -18.63
C GLU A 36 7.53 15.70 -17.15
N GLY A 37 8.32 15.14 -16.22
CA GLY A 37 8.11 15.25 -14.77
C GLY A 37 8.82 16.46 -14.12
N PRO A 38 8.59 16.67 -12.80
CA PRO A 38 9.10 17.86 -12.10
C PRO A 38 10.60 17.83 -11.78
N ARG A 39 11.31 16.71 -12.03
CA ARG A 39 12.77 16.54 -11.83
C ARG A 39 13.26 16.99 -10.44
N LEU A 40 12.53 16.58 -9.43
CA LEU A 40 12.78 16.88 -8.04
C LEU A 40 13.91 16.00 -7.46
N THR A 41 14.70 16.56 -6.56
CA THR A 41 15.44 15.76 -5.58
C THR A 41 14.52 15.50 -4.38
N ILE A 42 14.20 14.23 -4.11
CA ILE A 42 13.25 13.83 -3.06
C ILE A 42 13.93 13.78 -1.69
N SER A 43 13.35 14.46 -0.70
CA SER A 43 13.81 14.39 0.69
C SER A 43 13.39 13.08 1.36
N GLU A 44 14.05 12.73 2.46
CA GLU A 44 13.69 11.53 3.24
C GLU A 44 12.23 11.56 3.74
N ALA A 45 11.75 12.73 4.17
CA ALA A 45 10.38 12.91 4.63
C ALA A 45 9.35 12.65 3.51
N GLU A 46 9.64 13.11 2.30
CA GLU A 46 8.80 12.89 1.12
C GLU A 46 8.85 11.43 0.65
N ALA A 47 10.04 10.83 0.62
CA ALA A 47 10.18 9.40 0.34
C ALA A 47 9.39 8.57 1.35
N ARG A 48 9.38 8.96 2.64
CA ARG A 48 8.61 8.28 3.68
C ARG A 48 7.10 8.37 3.44
N ILE A 49 6.59 9.47 2.90
CA ILE A 49 5.18 9.64 2.53
C ILE A 49 4.79 8.70 1.39
N LEU A 50 5.56 8.67 0.30
CA LEU A 50 5.31 7.78 -0.83
C LEU A 50 5.35 6.30 -0.40
N LYS A 51 6.32 5.92 0.42
CA LYS A 51 6.43 4.56 0.97
C LYS A 51 5.27 4.22 1.92
N ARG A 52 4.76 5.20 2.67
CA ARG A 52 3.59 4.99 3.52
C ARG A 52 2.33 4.72 2.70
N ALA A 53 2.17 5.39 1.55
CA ALA A 53 1.07 5.12 0.63
C ALA A 53 1.06 3.67 0.13
N VAL A 54 2.23 3.05 -0.06
CA VAL A 54 2.33 1.60 -0.39
C VAL A 54 1.78 0.73 0.72
N VAL A 55 2.15 1.03 1.97
CA VAL A 55 1.65 0.31 3.15
C VAL A 55 0.14 0.44 3.27
N GLU A 56 -0.38 1.66 3.15
CA GLU A 56 -1.81 1.96 3.17
C GLU A 56 -2.55 1.18 2.09
N ARG A 57 -2.04 1.17 0.85
CA ARG A 57 -2.66 0.41 -0.24
C ARG A 57 -2.70 -1.09 0.03
N TYR A 58 -1.59 -1.68 0.51
CA TYR A 58 -1.58 -3.10 0.85
C TYR A 58 -2.62 -3.42 1.93
N LEU A 59 -2.74 -2.58 2.97
CA LEU A 59 -3.74 -2.76 4.00
C LEU A 59 -5.16 -2.70 3.43
N THR A 60 -5.46 -1.76 2.53
CA THR A 60 -6.77 -1.68 1.84
C THR A 60 -7.07 -2.92 1.02
N ILE A 61 -6.09 -3.47 0.29
CA ILE A 61 -6.28 -4.69 -0.50
C ILE A 61 -6.53 -5.90 0.41
N ILE A 62 -5.77 -6.03 1.50
CA ILE A 62 -5.95 -7.10 2.49
C ILE A 62 -7.34 -6.99 3.13
N GLU A 63 -7.77 -5.78 3.51
CA GLU A 63 -9.10 -5.53 4.07
C GLU A 63 -10.20 -5.98 3.12
N ARG A 64 -10.14 -5.56 1.86
CA ARG A 64 -11.11 -5.93 0.83
C ARG A 64 -11.35 -7.44 0.80
N ASP A 65 -10.28 -8.22 0.88
CA ASP A 65 -10.30 -9.68 0.81
C ASP A 65 -10.63 -10.35 2.16
N LEU A 66 -10.64 -9.58 3.26
CA LEU A 66 -11.04 -9.96 4.63
C LEU A 66 -12.33 -9.25 5.08
N THR A 67 -13.22 -8.90 4.15
CA THR A 67 -14.54 -8.33 4.42
C THR A 67 -15.61 -9.29 3.90
N VAL A 68 -16.50 -9.76 4.78
CA VAL A 68 -17.52 -10.77 4.43
C VAL A 68 -18.51 -10.24 3.39
N GLU A 69 -18.89 -8.96 3.49
CA GLU A 69 -19.80 -8.31 2.54
C GLU A 69 -19.21 -8.22 1.13
N ASN A 70 -17.92 -8.46 0.95
CA ASN A 70 -17.29 -8.48 -0.36
C ASN A 70 -17.36 -9.85 -1.03
N ILE A 71 -17.68 -10.92 -0.31
CA ILE A 71 -17.80 -12.26 -0.89
C ILE A 71 -18.82 -12.23 -2.04
N GLY A 72 -18.41 -12.75 -3.20
CA GLY A 72 -19.23 -12.76 -4.43
C GLY A 72 -19.14 -11.49 -5.28
N LYS A 73 -18.54 -10.39 -4.79
CA LYS A 73 -18.30 -9.20 -5.61
C LYS A 73 -17.13 -9.43 -6.58
N SER A 74 -17.18 -8.81 -7.75
CA SER A 74 -16.20 -8.99 -8.85
C SER A 74 -14.76 -8.63 -8.46
N PHE A 75 -14.58 -7.76 -7.46
CA PHE A 75 -13.30 -7.32 -6.95
C PHE A 75 -12.78 -8.16 -5.77
N TYR A 76 -13.59 -9.04 -5.19
CA TYR A 76 -13.15 -9.93 -4.12
C TYR A 76 -12.24 -11.01 -4.69
N ARG A 77 -11.09 -11.21 -4.04
CA ARG A 77 -10.09 -12.20 -4.47
C ARG A 77 -9.80 -13.28 -3.44
N GLY A 78 -10.35 -13.15 -2.23
CA GLY A 78 -10.31 -14.17 -1.19
C GLY A 78 -9.07 -14.17 -0.31
N VAL A 79 -9.15 -14.94 0.77
CA VAL A 79 -8.14 -15.01 1.84
C VAL A 79 -6.75 -15.37 1.31
N ASN A 80 -6.65 -16.24 0.29
CA ASN A 80 -5.37 -16.56 -0.34
C ASN A 80 -4.65 -15.32 -0.90
N ARG A 81 -5.41 -14.35 -1.44
CA ARG A 81 -4.85 -13.10 -1.95
C ARG A 81 -4.51 -12.12 -0.84
N ALA A 82 -5.29 -12.08 0.24
CA ALA A 82 -4.90 -11.37 1.45
C ALA A 82 -3.56 -11.90 2.01
N MET A 83 -3.35 -13.22 2.05
CA MET A 83 -2.09 -13.82 2.52
C MET A 83 -0.88 -13.41 1.67
N VAL A 84 -0.99 -13.52 0.34
CA VAL A 84 0.09 -13.10 -0.57
C VAL A 84 0.40 -11.61 -0.41
N ASN A 85 -0.62 -10.76 -0.28
CA ASN A 85 -0.41 -9.33 -0.07
C ASN A 85 0.16 -9.01 1.32
N TRP A 86 -0.16 -9.80 2.35
CA TRP A 86 0.49 -9.71 3.65
C TRP A 86 1.99 -10.04 3.57
N GLU A 87 2.38 -11.10 2.84
CA GLU A 87 3.80 -11.44 2.66
C GLU A 87 4.58 -10.32 1.98
N ARG A 88 3.98 -9.72 0.93
CA ARG A 88 4.55 -8.57 0.23
C ARG A 88 4.66 -7.36 1.13
N LEU A 89 3.58 -6.99 1.83
CA LEU A 89 3.59 -5.91 2.82
C LEU A 89 4.66 -6.11 3.88
N ALA A 90 4.77 -7.32 4.44
CA ALA A 90 5.76 -7.63 5.45
C ALA A 90 7.19 -7.53 4.90
N GLY A 91 7.42 -7.98 3.66
CA GLY A 91 8.69 -7.80 2.96
C GLY A 91 9.05 -6.33 2.77
N PHE A 92 8.12 -5.54 2.25
CA PHE A 92 8.28 -4.11 2.05
C PHE A 92 8.51 -3.36 3.38
N ALA A 93 7.69 -3.61 4.39
CA ALA A 93 7.78 -2.98 5.70
C ALA A 93 9.15 -3.22 6.36
N ARG A 94 9.70 -4.44 6.26
CA ARG A 94 11.05 -4.74 6.78
C ARG A 94 12.14 -3.97 6.05
N ARG A 95 12.08 -3.92 4.71
CA ARG A 95 13.07 -3.18 3.90
C ARG A 95 13.04 -1.68 4.18
N GLU A 96 11.84 -1.14 4.36
CA GLU A 96 11.63 0.30 4.49
C GLU A 96 11.54 0.79 5.96
N GLY A 97 11.74 -0.08 6.94
CA GLY A 97 11.72 0.31 8.37
C GLY A 97 10.34 0.74 8.88
N PHE A 98 9.28 0.09 8.45
CA PHE A 98 7.95 0.21 9.08
C PHE A 98 7.77 -0.86 10.17
N SER A 99 7.03 -0.54 11.24
CA SER A 99 6.77 -1.48 12.32
C SER A 99 5.88 -2.63 11.85
N LEU A 100 6.47 -3.81 11.68
CA LEU A 100 5.74 -5.02 11.32
C LEU A 100 4.77 -5.46 12.44
N GLU A 101 5.09 -5.15 13.69
CA GLU A 101 4.23 -5.47 14.83
C GLU A 101 2.90 -4.71 14.75
N ALA A 102 2.95 -3.40 14.52
CA ALA A 102 1.74 -2.58 14.39
C ALA A 102 0.87 -3.05 13.20
N LEU A 103 1.50 -3.29 12.05
CA LEU A 103 0.80 -3.78 10.85
C LEU A 103 0.18 -5.17 11.07
N ARG A 104 0.87 -6.05 11.80
CA ARG A 104 0.37 -7.37 12.15
C ARG A 104 -0.90 -7.27 12.99
N GLN A 105 -0.95 -6.39 13.98
CA GLN A 105 -2.15 -6.23 14.82
C GLN A 105 -3.37 -5.81 13.99
N ILE A 106 -3.20 -4.85 13.07
CA ILE A 106 -4.27 -4.41 12.16
C ILE A 106 -4.81 -5.58 11.32
N VAL A 107 -3.92 -6.36 10.72
CA VAL A 107 -4.32 -7.50 9.87
C VAL A 107 -4.94 -8.63 10.69
N LEU A 108 -4.42 -8.90 11.89
CA LEU A 108 -4.97 -9.91 12.79
C LEU A 108 -6.38 -9.57 13.26
N GLU A 109 -6.64 -8.30 13.59
CA GLU A 109 -7.98 -7.83 13.94
C GLU A 109 -8.97 -8.05 12.80
N ARG A 110 -8.62 -7.60 11.59
CA ARG A 110 -9.44 -7.81 10.38
C ARG A 110 -9.71 -9.29 10.10
N PHE A 111 -8.68 -10.12 10.24
CA PHE A 111 -8.81 -11.56 10.03
C PHE A 111 -9.71 -12.22 11.08
N ARG A 112 -9.63 -11.81 12.35
CA ARG A 112 -10.51 -12.31 13.42
C ARG A 112 -11.97 -11.93 13.17
N ASN A 113 -12.24 -10.69 12.76
CA ASN A 113 -13.58 -10.24 12.44
C ASN A 113 -14.15 -11.04 11.27
N PHE A 114 -13.37 -11.19 10.19
CA PHE A 114 -13.74 -12.02 9.05
C PHE A 114 -14.11 -13.46 9.46
N LEU A 115 -13.32 -14.10 10.33
CA LEU A 115 -13.61 -15.46 10.81
C LEU A 115 -14.84 -15.55 11.73
N GLY A 116 -15.20 -14.46 12.42
CA GLY A 116 -16.37 -14.42 13.29
C GLY A 116 -17.70 -14.20 12.55
N GLU A 117 -17.62 -13.80 11.28
CA GLU A 117 -18.76 -13.43 10.45
C GLU A 117 -19.06 -14.45 9.31
N ILE A 118 -18.16 -15.41 9.07
CA ILE A 118 -18.34 -16.53 8.12
C ILE A 118 -18.91 -17.78 8.81
#